data_AF-A0A950LZN6-F1
#
_entry.id   AF-A0A950LZN6-F1
#
_cell.length_a   1.000
_cell.length_b   1.000
_cell.length_c   1.000
_cell.angle_alpha   90.00
_cell.angle_beta   90.00
_cell.angle_gamma   90.00
#
_symmetry.space_group_name_H-M   'P 1'
#
loop_
_entity.id
_entity.type
_entity.pdbx_description
1 polymer ?
#
loop_
_entity_poly.entity_id
_entity_poly.type
_entity_poly.pdbx_seq_one_letter_code
_entity_poly.pdbx_strand_id
1 'polypeptide(L)'
;MNRVFLCLTTEHDLRLVAVAGVVCLLSTIVGYDLLARAVAERRAIRFSWLAAAALVTGGGVWATHFIAMLAYDPGVPLGFAVATTLGSGVGGIVLAGVGFVLIASAPKSPVVRVLSGAVIGGGVAMLHYVGMAAVVLQGTIVWDDDLVASSVIGGCALAALSTWQFTGGARIRQRLLAAVTLTLAVCFHHFVGMGAVTIIQDVSRPEIASALPKSAIVMGVTGAMLAVLALGAISGTFDRTLASRSAQEAQRLSTLANVAFEGIVVCRDGCVVQANQSFAKLVGREADDLVGLPLAQFFAEADRYSVAALMGGVGKRVISARVETASADLIPAEILTRVIEERGGRQIVVAVRDLRERHLAENRIRFLAHHDTLTGLANRAHFTTWCRTEMDNAARGGISFVMVMLDLDGFKVVNDTRGHAAGDRTIIEIA
;
A
#
# COMPACT_ATOMS: atom_id res chain seq x y z
N MET A 1 16.79 36.54 -31.06
CA MET A 1 17.57 36.21 -29.84
C MET A 1 17.93 37.44 -28.99
N ASN A 2 18.45 38.54 -29.55
CA ASN A 2 18.80 39.74 -28.77
C ASN A 2 17.61 40.38 -28.02
N ARG A 3 16.40 40.37 -28.61
CA ARG A 3 15.18 40.91 -27.96
C ARG A 3 14.73 40.12 -26.73
N VAL A 4 14.70 38.79 -26.83
CA VAL A 4 14.31 37.91 -25.70
C VAL A 4 15.30 38.07 -24.54
N PHE A 5 16.60 38.15 -24.84
CA PHE A 5 17.64 38.35 -23.83
C PHE A 5 17.53 39.71 -23.14
N LEU A 6 17.29 40.78 -23.91
CA LEU A 6 17.05 42.11 -23.37
C LEU A 6 15.81 42.12 -22.48
N CYS A 7 14.68 41.60 -22.98
CA CYS A 7 13.43 41.50 -22.22
C CYS A 7 13.63 40.80 -20.87
N LEU A 8 14.36 39.67 -20.84
CA LEU A 8 14.60 38.93 -19.61
C LEU A 8 15.53 39.65 -18.63
N THR A 9 16.56 40.35 -19.12
CA THR A 9 17.63 40.90 -18.26
C THR A 9 17.40 42.34 -17.83
N THR A 10 16.65 43.12 -18.62
CA THR A 10 16.46 44.55 -18.38
C THR A 10 15.01 44.94 -18.10
N GLU A 11 14.03 44.17 -18.59
CA GLU A 11 12.60 44.51 -18.44
C GLU A 11 11.90 43.68 -17.36
N HIS A 12 12.58 42.72 -16.73
CA HIS A 12 12.03 41.89 -15.67
C HIS A 12 12.83 42.00 -14.36
N ASP A 13 12.11 42.07 -13.23
CA ASP A 13 12.70 41.80 -11.92
C ASP A 13 12.99 40.30 -11.77
N LEU A 14 14.28 39.95 -11.81
CA LEU A 14 14.77 38.58 -11.71
C LEU A 14 14.33 37.85 -10.42
N ARG A 15 14.03 38.59 -9.34
CA ARG A 15 13.54 37.99 -8.08
C ARG A 15 12.14 37.42 -8.25
N LEU A 16 11.24 38.18 -8.87
CA LEU A 16 9.87 37.74 -9.14
C LEU A 16 9.85 36.67 -10.23
N VAL A 17 10.75 36.74 -11.22
CA VAL A 17 10.94 35.66 -12.19
C VAL A 17 11.34 34.34 -11.50
N ALA A 18 12.26 34.39 -10.53
CA ALA A 18 12.62 33.20 -9.76
C ALA A 18 11.43 32.63 -8.96
N VAL A 19 10.63 33.50 -8.34
CA VAL A 19 9.39 33.10 -7.65
C VAL A 19 8.41 32.44 -8.63
N ALA A 20 8.19 33.03 -9.81
CA ALA A 20 7.33 32.47 -10.86
C ALA A 20 7.82 31.06 -11.27
N GLY A 21 9.13 30.88 -11.46
CA GLY A 21 9.72 29.59 -11.80
C GLY A 21 9.52 28.52 -10.72
N VAL A 22 9.71 28.87 -9.44
CA VAL A 22 9.48 27.97 -8.30
C VAL A 22 8.00 27.59 -8.20
N VAL A 23 7.11 28.58 -8.31
CA VAL A 23 5.66 28.37 -8.32
C VAL A 23 5.25 27.41 -9.44
N CYS A 24 5.75 27.65 -10.65
CA CYS A 24 5.52 26.78 -11.79
C CYS A 24 5.99 25.35 -11.49
N LEU A 25 7.22 25.18 -11.03
CA LEU A 25 7.79 23.88 -10.73
C LEU A 25 7.01 23.11 -9.66
N LEU A 26 6.62 23.76 -8.57
CA LEU A 26 5.81 23.12 -7.53
C LEU A 26 4.45 22.68 -8.08
N SER A 27 3.81 23.54 -8.87
CA SER A 27 2.51 23.22 -9.48
C SER A 27 2.60 22.05 -10.47
N THR A 28 3.65 21.98 -11.30
CA THR A 28 3.82 20.88 -12.25
C THR A 28 4.19 19.57 -11.55
N ILE A 29 5.00 19.61 -10.46
CA ILE A 29 5.29 18.43 -9.64
C ILE A 29 4.02 17.85 -9.04
N VAL A 30 3.22 18.69 -8.36
CA VAL A 30 1.95 18.25 -7.76
C VAL A 30 0.97 17.78 -8.84
N GLY A 31 0.90 18.48 -9.97
CA GLY A 31 0.07 18.08 -11.13
C GLY A 31 0.40 16.67 -11.65
N TYR A 32 1.67 16.36 -11.87
CA TYR A 32 2.11 15.04 -12.31
C TYR A 32 1.95 13.95 -11.24
N ASP A 33 2.04 14.29 -9.96
CA ASP A 33 1.73 13.36 -8.87
C ASP A 33 0.24 12.98 -8.86
N LEU A 34 -0.65 13.98 -8.95
CA LEU A 34 -2.10 13.77 -9.05
C LEU A 34 -2.48 12.99 -10.32
N LEU A 35 -1.83 13.27 -11.45
CA LEU A 35 -2.01 12.51 -12.69
C LEU A 35 -1.59 11.04 -12.52
N ALA A 36 -0.47 10.77 -11.85
CA ALA A 36 -0.03 9.40 -11.60
C ALA A 36 -1.07 8.60 -10.80
N ARG A 37 -1.71 9.23 -9.81
CA ARG A 37 -2.82 8.63 -9.04
C ARG A 37 -4.03 8.37 -9.92
N ALA A 38 -4.42 9.35 -10.74
CA ALA A 38 -5.54 9.20 -11.67
C ALA A 38 -5.37 7.99 -12.59
N VAL A 39 -4.14 7.71 -13.04
CA VAL A 39 -3.84 6.56 -13.89
C VAL A 39 -3.95 5.24 -13.11
N ALA A 40 -3.52 5.21 -11.84
CA ALA A 40 -3.52 4.02 -10.99
C ALA A 40 -4.91 3.63 -10.44
N GLU A 41 -5.81 4.61 -10.27
CA GLU A 41 -7.09 4.42 -9.60
C GLU A 41 -8.25 3.96 -10.49
N ARG A 42 -9.32 3.45 -9.83
CA ARG A 42 -10.58 3.07 -10.48
C ARG A 42 -11.31 4.28 -11.09
N ARG A 43 -12.16 4.03 -12.10
CA ARG A 43 -12.82 5.06 -12.94
C ARG A 43 -13.59 6.13 -12.16
N ALA A 44 -14.18 5.81 -11.01
CA ALA A 44 -14.97 6.75 -10.21
C ALA A 44 -14.12 7.85 -9.54
N ILE A 45 -12.96 7.50 -8.97
CA ILE A 45 -12.09 8.44 -8.26
C ILE A 45 -11.09 9.11 -9.23
N ARG A 46 -10.82 8.47 -10.38
CA ARG A 46 -9.97 9.00 -11.45
C ARG A 46 -10.35 10.43 -11.85
N PHE A 47 -11.64 10.72 -12.01
CA PHE A 47 -12.10 12.05 -12.43
C PHE A 47 -11.75 13.14 -11.40
N SER A 48 -11.89 12.86 -10.10
CA SER A 48 -11.51 13.80 -9.04
C SER A 48 -10.02 14.11 -9.06
N TRP A 49 -9.17 13.10 -9.28
CA TRP A 49 -7.72 13.29 -9.41
C TRP A 49 -7.34 14.09 -10.66
N LEU A 50 -7.99 13.83 -11.80
CA LEU A 50 -7.76 14.58 -13.04
C LEU A 50 -8.21 16.04 -12.90
N ALA A 51 -9.36 16.30 -12.27
CA ALA A 51 -9.84 17.64 -12.00
C ALA A 51 -8.88 18.41 -11.08
N ALA A 52 -8.39 17.77 -10.02
CA ALA A 52 -7.38 18.36 -9.13
C ALA A 52 -6.07 18.64 -9.87
N ALA A 53 -5.59 17.70 -10.70
CA ALA A 53 -4.38 17.88 -11.51
C ALA A 53 -4.51 19.07 -12.47
N ALA A 54 -5.66 19.19 -13.14
CA ALA A 54 -5.98 20.29 -14.06
C ALA A 54 -6.00 21.65 -13.34
N LEU A 55 -6.67 21.71 -12.19
CA LEU A 55 -6.77 22.92 -11.38
C LEU A 55 -5.39 23.38 -10.89
N VAL A 56 -4.58 22.46 -10.35
CA VAL A 56 -3.23 22.76 -9.85
C VAL A 56 -2.31 23.20 -10.98
N THR A 57 -2.28 22.45 -12.08
CA THR A 57 -1.33 22.72 -13.18
C THR A 57 -1.76 23.97 -13.95
N GLY A 58 -3.02 24.06 -14.37
CA GLY A 58 -3.52 25.22 -15.10
C GLY A 58 -3.55 26.49 -14.25
N GLY A 59 -3.98 26.39 -12.98
CA GLY A 59 -3.94 27.50 -12.04
C GLY A 59 -2.52 27.94 -11.68
N GLY A 60 -1.60 26.99 -11.57
CA GLY A 60 -0.17 27.26 -11.37
C GLY A 60 0.48 27.95 -12.56
N VAL A 61 0.17 27.52 -13.80
CA VAL A 61 0.62 28.19 -15.03
C VAL A 61 0.04 29.60 -15.13
N TRP A 62 -1.24 29.77 -14.82
CA TRP A 62 -1.88 31.08 -14.75
C TRP A 62 -1.19 32.00 -13.75
N ALA A 63 -0.98 31.53 -12.52
CA ALA A 63 -0.25 32.26 -11.50
C ALA A 63 1.18 32.61 -11.95
N THR A 64 1.89 31.67 -12.57
CA THR A 64 3.24 31.88 -13.11
C THR A 64 3.25 33.02 -14.13
N HIS A 65 2.32 33.02 -15.08
CA HIS A 65 2.22 34.07 -16.09
C HIS A 65 2.03 35.45 -15.46
N PHE A 66 1.11 35.58 -14.50
CA PHE A 66 0.83 36.86 -13.87
C PHE A 66 1.90 37.31 -12.85
N ILE A 67 2.59 36.39 -12.17
CA ILE A 67 3.79 36.75 -11.39
C ILE A 67 4.88 37.31 -12.32
N ALA A 68 5.07 36.69 -13.49
CA ALA A 68 6.04 37.18 -14.45
C ALA A 68 5.62 38.52 -15.06
N MET A 69 4.33 38.75 -15.31
CA MET A 69 3.81 40.08 -15.70
C MET A 69 3.92 41.14 -14.59
N LEU A 70 3.90 40.74 -13.31
CA LEU A 70 4.20 41.65 -12.20
C LEU A 70 5.69 41.98 -12.12
N ALA A 71 6.55 41.05 -12.57
CA ALA A 71 7.98 41.27 -12.70
C ALA A 71 8.32 42.17 -13.90
N TYR A 72 7.47 42.21 -14.91
CA TYR A 72 7.64 43.00 -16.12
C TYR A 72 7.39 44.49 -15.87
N ASP A 73 8.37 45.32 -16.21
CA ASP A 73 8.29 46.78 -16.15
C ASP A 73 8.59 47.41 -17.53
N PRO A 74 7.56 47.74 -18.31
CA PRO A 74 7.72 48.41 -19.60
C PRO A 74 7.97 49.91 -19.48
N GLY A 75 8.15 50.46 -18.27
CA GLY A 75 8.30 51.89 -18.02
C GLY A 75 7.00 52.69 -18.14
N VAL A 76 5.86 52.01 -18.28
CA VAL A 76 4.51 52.60 -18.28
C VAL A 76 3.58 51.89 -17.31
N PRO A 77 2.62 52.61 -16.69
CA PRO A 77 1.59 51.98 -15.88
C PRO A 77 0.82 50.92 -16.67
N LEU A 78 0.68 49.74 -16.06
CA LEU A 78 -0.06 48.62 -16.63
C LEU A 78 -1.09 48.12 -15.63
N GLY A 79 -2.25 47.73 -16.14
CA GLY A 79 -3.29 47.04 -15.38
C GLY A 79 -3.94 45.94 -16.22
N PHE A 80 -4.99 45.30 -15.70
CA PHE A 80 -5.57 44.12 -16.33
C PHE A 80 -7.09 44.11 -16.32
N ALA A 81 -7.69 43.73 -17.45
CA ALA A 81 -9.13 43.53 -17.57
C ALA A 81 -9.56 42.25 -16.83
N VAL A 82 -10.50 42.38 -15.87
CA VAL A 82 -10.93 41.28 -14.97
C VAL A 82 -11.41 40.05 -15.75
N ALA A 83 -12.38 40.23 -16.66
CA ALA A 83 -13.03 39.11 -17.35
C ALA A 83 -12.05 38.32 -18.21
N THR A 84 -11.22 39.00 -18.99
CA THR A 84 -10.20 38.38 -19.86
C THR A 84 -9.11 37.69 -19.04
N THR A 85 -8.70 38.31 -17.91
CA THR A 85 -7.73 37.72 -16.98
C THR A 85 -8.23 36.40 -16.39
N LEU A 86 -9.47 36.37 -15.88
CA LEU A 86 -10.07 35.14 -15.36
C LEU A 86 -10.32 34.11 -16.47
N GLY A 87 -10.77 34.57 -17.65
CA GLY A 87 -11.00 33.73 -18.81
C GLY A 87 -9.74 33.00 -19.28
N SER A 88 -8.58 33.66 -19.28
CA SER A 88 -7.28 33.03 -19.59
C SER A 88 -6.95 31.88 -18.64
N GLY A 89 -7.22 32.05 -17.34
CA GLY A 89 -6.99 31.03 -16.32
C GLY A 89 -7.92 29.83 -16.47
N VAL A 90 -9.22 30.08 -16.68
CA VAL A 90 -10.21 29.03 -16.95
C VAL A 90 -9.84 28.23 -18.21
N GLY A 91 -9.47 28.92 -19.29
CA GLY A 91 -9.03 28.28 -20.53
C GLY A 91 -7.81 27.39 -20.34
N GLY A 92 -6.79 27.87 -19.62
CA GLY A 92 -5.60 27.08 -19.28
C GLY A 92 -5.91 25.85 -18.43
N ILE A 93 -6.77 25.98 -17.41
CA ILE A 93 -7.22 24.84 -16.57
C ILE A 93 -7.96 23.80 -17.41
N VAL A 94 -8.89 24.23 -18.27
CA VAL A 94 -9.66 23.33 -19.13
C VAL A 94 -8.74 22.57 -20.09
N LEU A 95 -7.85 23.26 -20.81
CA LEU A 95 -6.96 22.62 -21.78
C LEU A 95 -5.91 21.71 -21.11
N ALA A 96 -5.39 22.10 -19.94
CA ALA A 96 -4.57 21.21 -19.12
C ALA A 96 -5.34 19.94 -18.72
N GLY A 97 -6.60 20.09 -18.31
CA GLY A 97 -7.49 18.98 -17.99
C GLY A 97 -7.76 18.04 -19.17
N VAL A 98 -8.04 18.59 -20.36
CA VAL A 98 -8.20 17.79 -21.59
C VAL A 98 -6.93 16.99 -21.88
N GLY A 99 -5.75 17.61 -21.81
CA GLY A 99 -4.47 16.91 -21.98
C GLY A 99 -4.26 15.78 -20.96
N PHE A 100 -4.59 16.02 -19.69
CA PHE A 100 -4.50 15.01 -18.64
C PHE A 100 -5.51 13.87 -18.79
N VAL A 101 -6.74 14.16 -19.21
CA VAL A 101 -7.74 13.13 -19.55
C VAL A 101 -7.25 12.28 -20.72
N LEU A 102 -6.71 12.91 -21.76
CA LEU A 102 -6.14 12.22 -22.91
C LEU A 102 -5.03 11.25 -22.49
N ILE A 103 -3.99 11.73 -21.80
CA ILE A 103 -2.88 10.84 -21.39
C ILE A 103 -3.32 9.75 -20.40
N ALA A 104 -4.30 10.03 -19.52
CA ALA A 104 -4.82 9.04 -18.58
C ALA A 104 -5.67 7.95 -19.26
N SER A 105 -6.24 8.23 -20.44
CA SER A 105 -7.02 7.25 -21.21
C SER A 105 -6.15 6.17 -21.84
N ALA A 106 -4.96 6.52 -22.32
CA ALA A 106 -4.03 5.59 -22.98
C ALA A 106 -2.55 5.97 -22.71
N PRO A 107 -2.07 5.81 -21.46
CA PRO A 107 -0.76 6.34 -21.05
C PRO A 107 0.45 5.61 -21.65
N LYS A 108 0.21 4.47 -22.32
CA LYS A 108 1.23 3.70 -23.05
C LYS A 108 1.30 4.05 -24.53
N SER A 109 0.29 4.74 -25.08
CA SER A 109 0.25 5.08 -26.49
C SER A 109 1.18 6.26 -26.80
N PRO A 110 2.18 6.10 -27.68
CA PRO A 110 3.10 7.18 -28.03
C PRO A 110 2.37 8.39 -28.64
N VAL A 111 1.37 8.12 -29.49
CA VAL A 111 0.56 9.16 -30.14
C VAL A 111 -0.21 9.98 -29.12
N VAL A 112 -0.88 9.32 -28.17
CA VAL A 112 -1.67 10.00 -27.14
C VAL A 112 -0.79 10.85 -26.21
N ARG A 113 0.44 10.40 -25.93
CA ARG A 113 1.40 11.16 -25.12
C ARG A 113 1.84 12.43 -25.83
N VAL A 114 2.15 12.37 -27.12
CA VAL A 114 2.48 13.57 -27.91
C VAL A 114 1.27 14.51 -28.01
N LEU A 115 0.09 13.99 -28.37
CA LEU A 115 -1.12 14.80 -28.53
C LEU A 115 -1.55 15.47 -27.22
N SER A 116 -1.50 14.75 -26.09
CA SER A 116 -1.83 15.33 -24.78
C SER A 116 -0.92 16.50 -24.42
N GLY A 117 0.39 16.37 -24.64
CA GLY A 117 1.31 17.46 -24.36
C GLY A 117 1.18 18.61 -25.33
N ALA A 118 0.89 18.36 -26.61
CA ALA A 118 0.57 19.41 -27.57
C ALA A 118 -0.70 20.20 -27.16
N VAL A 119 -1.74 19.51 -26.65
CA VAL A 119 -2.94 20.17 -26.11
C VAL A 119 -2.61 21.00 -24.86
N ILE A 120 -1.79 20.49 -23.95
CA ILE A 120 -1.34 21.25 -22.76
C ILE A 120 -0.55 22.48 -23.20
N GLY A 121 0.40 22.34 -24.12
CA GLY A 121 1.19 23.44 -24.66
C GLY A 121 0.35 24.48 -25.40
N GLY A 122 -0.66 24.04 -26.16
CA GLY A 122 -1.66 24.92 -26.75
C GLY A 122 -2.48 25.67 -25.70
N GLY A 123 -2.76 25.02 -24.56
CA GLY A 123 -3.37 25.66 -23.39
C GLY A 123 -2.48 26.72 -22.74
N VAL A 124 -1.18 26.46 -22.63
CA VAL A 124 -0.19 27.47 -22.17
C VAL A 124 -0.18 28.67 -23.11
N ALA A 125 -0.16 28.42 -24.43
CA ALA A 125 -0.18 29.48 -25.43
C ALA A 125 -1.46 30.30 -25.40
N MET A 126 -2.62 29.64 -25.37
CA MET A 126 -3.92 30.29 -25.26
C MET A 126 -3.99 31.15 -24.00
N LEU A 127 -3.60 30.60 -22.85
CA LEU A 127 -3.57 31.33 -21.59
C LEU A 127 -2.66 32.55 -21.68
N HIS A 128 -1.46 32.41 -22.24
CA HIS A 128 -0.51 33.51 -22.36
C HIS A 128 -1.04 34.65 -23.24
N TYR A 129 -1.49 34.35 -24.47
CA TYR A 129 -1.94 35.40 -25.39
C TYR A 129 -3.28 36.01 -25.00
N VAL A 130 -4.21 35.23 -24.44
CA VAL A 130 -5.44 35.79 -23.86
C VAL A 130 -5.11 36.61 -22.61
N GLY A 131 -4.12 36.20 -21.80
CA GLY A 131 -3.58 36.98 -20.68
C GLY A 131 -2.97 38.31 -21.13
N MET A 132 -2.21 38.31 -22.21
CA MET A 132 -1.65 39.52 -22.82
C MET A 132 -2.73 40.43 -23.41
N ALA A 133 -3.79 39.85 -24.00
CA ALA A 133 -4.96 40.61 -24.44
C ALA A 133 -5.75 41.24 -23.28
N ALA A 134 -5.52 40.79 -22.04
CA ALA A 134 -6.08 41.41 -20.85
C ALA A 134 -5.28 42.63 -20.37
N VAL A 135 -4.07 42.87 -20.90
CA VAL A 135 -3.22 43.99 -20.49
C VAL A 135 -3.83 45.31 -20.98
N VAL A 136 -3.93 46.24 -20.04
CA VAL A 136 -4.51 47.57 -20.21
C VAL A 136 -3.39 48.57 -19.92
N LEU A 137 -2.97 49.32 -20.96
CA LEU A 137 -1.86 50.28 -20.89
C LEU A 137 -2.10 51.50 -21.81
N GLN A 138 -1.34 52.58 -21.62
CA GLN A 138 -1.39 53.80 -22.45
C GLN A 138 -0.60 53.63 -23.76
N GLY A 139 -1.12 52.82 -24.67
CA GLY A 139 -0.44 52.49 -25.92
C GLY A 139 -1.09 51.33 -26.66
N THR A 140 -0.37 50.82 -27.66
CA THR A 140 -0.73 49.62 -28.40
C THR A 140 0.41 48.62 -28.37
N ILE A 141 0.04 47.33 -28.29
CA ILE A 141 0.98 46.21 -28.37
C ILE A 141 1.09 45.81 -29.84
N VAL A 142 2.30 45.84 -30.37
CA VAL A 142 2.65 45.29 -31.69
C VAL A 142 3.41 44.00 -31.50
N TRP A 143 3.09 43.00 -32.32
CA TRP A 143 3.65 41.65 -32.24
C TRP A 143 4.65 41.39 -33.35
N ASP A 144 5.69 40.63 -33.01
CA ASP A 144 6.61 39.99 -33.94
C ASP A 144 6.09 38.57 -34.23
N ASP A 145 5.53 38.36 -35.43
CA ASP A 145 4.86 37.11 -35.82
C ASP A 145 5.79 35.89 -35.75
N ASP A 146 7.09 36.07 -36.06
CA ASP A 146 8.07 34.98 -36.04
C ASP A 146 8.34 34.51 -34.60
N LEU A 147 8.46 35.45 -33.66
CA LEU A 147 8.63 35.13 -32.24
C LEU A 147 7.35 34.54 -31.62
N VAL A 148 6.17 35.01 -32.05
CA VAL A 148 4.88 34.42 -31.66
C VAL A 148 4.79 32.98 -32.12
N ALA A 149 5.07 32.70 -33.40
CA ALA A 149 5.07 31.35 -33.94
C ALA A 149 6.11 30.46 -33.22
N SER A 150 7.31 30.98 -32.96
CA SER A 150 8.39 30.27 -32.26
C SER A 150 8.01 29.89 -30.83
N SER A 151 7.38 30.79 -30.08
CA SER A 151 6.96 30.51 -28.70
C SER A 151 5.87 29.43 -28.66
N VAL A 152 4.91 29.47 -29.59
CA VAL A 152 3.83 28.48 -29.68
C VAL A 152 4.38 27.11 -30.05
N ILE A 153 5.16 27.02 -31.14
CA ILE A 153 5.69 25.74 -31.62
C ILE A 153 6.64 25.13 -30.58
N GLY A 154 7.60 25.92 -30.07
CA GLY A 154 8.56 25.43 -29.08
C GLY A 154 7.90 25.06 -27.75
N GLY A 155 6.93 25.86 -27.28
CA GLY A 155 6.15 25.55 -26.08
C GLY A 155 5.35 24.24 -26.22
N CYS A 156 4.66 24.04 -27.35
CA CYS A 156 3.96 22.80 -27.66
C CYS A 156 4.89 21.60 -27.76
N ALA A 157 6.06 21.76 -28.40
CA ALA A 157 7.04 20.69 -28.55
C ALA A 157 7.63 20.26 -27.19
N LEU A 158 7.98 21.21 -26.31
CA LEU A 158 8.46 20.93 -24.97
C LEU A 158 7.38 20.32 -24.07
N ALA A 159 6.13 20.78 -24.18
CA ALA A 159 5.00 20.18 -23.48
C ALA A 159 4.73 18.73 -23.96
N ALA A 160 4.84 18.46 -25.26
CA ALA A 160 4.79 17.11 -25.83
C ALA A 160 5.95 16.22 -25.34
N LEU A 161 7.16 16.76 -25.22
CA LEU A 161 8.29 16.06 -24.62
C LEU A 161 8.04 15.73 -23.14
N SER A 162 7.44 16.66 -22.40
CA SER A 162 7.08 16.46 -20.99
C SER A 162 6.13 15.27 -20.80
N THR A 163 5.03 15.22 -21.55
CA THR A 163 4.09 14.09 -21.50
C THR A 163 4.68 12.81 -22.09
N TRP A 164 5.61 12.92 -23.06
CA TRP A 164 6.41 11.80 -23.56
C TRP A 164 7.41 11.23 -22.54
N GLN A 165 7.71 11.92 -21.45
CA GLN A 165 8.53 11.35 -20.37
C GLN A 165 7.67 10.59 -19.34
N PHE A 166 6.35 10.85 -19.31
CA PHE A 166 5.41 10.21 -18.38
C PHE A 166 4.88 8.89 -18.96
N THR A 167 5.20 7.76 -18.31
CA THR A 167 4.70 6.42 -18.68
C THR A 167 3.78 5.88 -17.57
N GLY A 168 2.46 5.92 -17.75
CA GLY A 168 1.43 5.67 -16.72
C GLY A 168 1.76 4.62 -15.65
N GLY A 169 2.14 5.10 -14.47
CA GLY A 169 2.84 4.35 -13.41
C GLY A 169 4.28 4.82 -13.16
N ALA A 170 4.63 6.01 -13.68
CA ALA A 170 6.00 6.50 -13.79
C ALA A 170 6.71 6.61 -12.44
N ARG A 171 7.97 6.12 -12.37
CA ARG A 171 8.82 6.24 -11.17
C ARG A 171 8.96 7.71 -10.78
N ILE A 172 9.22 8.01 -9.50
CA ILE A 172 9.43 9.38 -9.00
C ILE A 172 10.34 10.23 -9.91
N ARG A 173 11.43 9.64 -10.42
CA ARG A 173 12.36 10.29 -11.35
C ARG A 173 11.71 10.74 -12.67
N GLN A 174 10.87 9.92 -13.27
CA GLN A 174 10.19 10.24 -14.54
C GLN A 174 9.13 11.33 -14.35
N ARG A 175 8.42 11.31 -13.22
CA ARG A 175 7.45 12.36 -12.85
C ARG A 175 8.14 13.71 -12.65
N LEU A 176 9.27 13.71 -11.94
CA LEU A 176 10.07 14.91 -11.75
C LEU A 176 10.64 15.44 -13.07
N LEU A 177 11.14 14.55 -13.94
CA LEU A 177 11.66 14.94 -15.25
C LEU A 177 10.57 15.58 -16.13
N ALA A 178 9.37 14.98 -16.16
CA ALA A 178 8.22 15.55 -16.85
C ALA A 178 7.84 16.92 -16.26
N ALA A 179 7.71 17.03 -14.94
CA ALA A 179 7.39 18.29 -14.28
C ALA A 179 8.38 19.41 -14.63
N VAL A 180 9.69 19.14 -14.56
CA VAL A 180 10.75 20.08 -14.95
C VAL A 180 10.62 20.46 -16.43
N THR A 181 10.39 19.49 -17.32
CA THR A 181 10.25 19.76 -18.76
C THR A 181 9.03 20.62 -19.05
N LEU A 182 7.89 20.39 -18.38
CA LEU A 182 6.70 21.24 -18.51
C LEU A 182 6.96 22.65 -17.99
N THR A 183 7.68 22.80 -16.87
CA THR A 183 8.07 24.11 -16.35
C THR A 183 8.95 24.86 -17.35
N LEU A 184 9.92 24.17 -17.96
CA LEU A 184 10.74 24.75 -19.03
C LEU A 184 9.90 25.14 -20.25
N ALA A 185 8.88 24.35 -20.62
CA ALA A 185 7.96 24.69 -21.68
C ALA A 185 7.20 26.00 -21.40
N VAL A 186 6.72 26.17 -20.16
CA VAL A 186 5.98 27.37 -19.73
C VAL A 186 6.90 28.59 -19.70
N CYS A 187 8.09 28.47 -19.12
CA CYS A 187 9.07 29.55 -19.09
C CYS A 187 9.52 29.94 -20.50
N PHE A 188 9.85 28.95 -21.34
CA PHE A 188 10.22 29.19 -22.74
C PHE A 188 9.11 29.94 -23.48
N HIS A 189 7.87 29.45 -23.40
CA HIS A 189 6.74 30.07 -24.07
C HIS A 189 6.56 31.53 -23.62
N HIS A 190 6.57 31.76 -22.29
CA HIS A 190 6.37 33.09 -21.74
C HIS A 190 7.44 34.08 -22.20
N PHE A 191 8.73 33.76 -22.06
CA PHE A 191 9.80 34.71 -22.37
C PHE A 191 9.98 34.94 -23.87
N VAL A 192 9.78 33.91 -24.70
CA VAL A 192 9.80 34.10 -26.16
C VAL A 192 8.57 34.91 -26.60
N GLY A 193 7.40 34.68 -25.98
CA GLY A 193 6.18 35.46 -26.22
C GLY A 193 6.33 36.92 -25.81
N MET A 194 6.90 37.20 -24.64
CA MET A 194 7.19 38.57 -24.19
C MET A 194 8.25 39.25 -25.08
N GLY A 195 9.25 38.51 -25.55
CA GLY A 195 10.21 39.04 -26.51
C GLY A 195 9.61 39.41 -27.87
N ALA A 196 8.38 38.95 -28.18
CA ALA A 196 7.63 39.33 -29.36
C ALA A 196 6.88 40.66 -29.22
N VAL A 197 6.82 41.22 -28.01
CA VAL A 197 6.04 42.42 -27.70
C VAL A 197 6.88 43.67 -27.98
N THR A 198 6.28 44.65 -28.66
CA THR A 198 6.76 46.03 -28.70
C THR A 198 5.61 46.96 -28.32
N ILE A 199 5.80 47.79 -27.29
CA ILE A 199 4.79 48.74 -26.82
C ILE A 199 5.04 50.09 -27.49
N ILE A 200 4.07 50.56 -28.26
CA ILE A 200 4.06 51.91 -28.81
C ILE A 200 3.20 52.76 -27.87
N GLN A 201 3.83 53.67 -27.14
CA GLN A 201 3.15 54.55 -26.19
C GLN A 201 2.27 55.55 -26.94
N ASP A 202 1.07 55.77 -26.41
CA ASP A 202 0.11 56.75 -26.91
C ASP A 202 -0.42 57.57 -25.74
N VAL A 203 0.31 58.65 -25.44
CA VAL A 203 0.01 59.58 -24.32
C VAL A 203 -1.29 60.35 -24.49
N SER A 204 -1.93 60.28 -25.66
CA SER A 204 -3.24 60.89 -25.90
C SER A 204 -4.39 60.06 -25.32
N ARG A 205 -4.14 58.81 -24.91
CA ARG A 205 -5.14 57.93 -24.32
C ARG A 205 -5.29 58.19 -22.81
N PRO A 206 -6.53 58.33 -22.30
CA PRO A 206 -6.77 58.53 -20.87
C PRO A 206 -6.25 57.36 -20.03
N GLU A 207 -5.79 57.66 -18.82
CA GLU A 207 -5.44 56.67 -17.81
C GLU A 207 -6.66 55.79 -17.50
N ILE A 208 -6.51 54.47 -17.56
CA ILE A 208 -7.64 53.56 -17.64
C ILE A 208 -8.17 53.26 -16.23
N ALA A 209 -9.34 53.81 -15.90
CA ALA A 209 -9.99 53.71 -14.58
C ALA A 209 -10.55 52.31 -14.23
N SER A 210 -10.58 51.36 -15.16
CA SER A 210 -11.22 50.05 -15.03
C SER A 210 -10.25 48.86 -15.05
N ALA A 211 -9.02 49.06 -14.59
CA ALA A 211 -8.01 48.01 -14.53
C ALA A 211 -7.85 47.44 -13.12
N LEU A 212 -7.64 46.11 -13.02
CA LEU A 212 -7.25 45.49 -11.76
C LEU A 212 -5.91 46.08 -11.30
N PRO A 213 -5.82 46.55 -10.04
CA PRO A 213 -4.53 46.94 -9.49
C PRO A 213 -3.63 45.72 -9.32
N LYS A 214 -2.31 45.92 -9.38
CA LYS A 214 -1.31 44.87 -9.17
C LYS A 214 -1.56 44.07 -7.87
N SER A 215 -2.06 44.72 -6.82
CA SER A 215 -2.41 44.09 -5.53
C SER A 215 -3.51 43.01 -5.64
N ALA A 216 -4.51 43.21 -6.51
CA ALA A 216 -5.56 42.22 -6.72
C ALA A 216 -5.04 40.94 -7.38
N ILE A 217 -4.08 41.08 -8.29
CA ILE A 217 -3.39 39.95 -8.92
C ILE A 217 -2.53 39.21 -7.89
N VAL A 218 -1.79 39.94 -7.03
CA VAL A 218 -1.02 39.33 -5.94
C VAL A 218 -1.93 38.48 -5.03
N MET A 219 -3.13 38.96 -4.68
CA MET A 219 -4.09 38.18 -3.89
C MET A 219 -4.56 36.92 -4.64
N GLY A 220 -4.89 37.04 -5.93
CA GLY A 220 -5.32 35.91 -6.76
C GLY A 220 -4.24 34.83 -6.90
N VAL A 221 -3.00 35.25 -7.15
CA VAL A 221 -1.80 34.38 -7.17
C VAL A 221 -1.59 33.70 -5.82
N THR A 222 -1.71 34.45 -4.72
CA THR A 222 -1.56 33.91 -3.36
C THR A 222 -2.60 32.82 -3.08
N GLY A 223 -3.87 33.06 -3.44
CA GLY A 223 -4.95 32.08 -3.32
C GLY A 223 -4.69 30.82 -4.15
N ALA A 224 -4.24 30.98 -5.40
CA ALA A 224 -3.84 29.85 -6.25
C ALA A 224 -2.70 29.04 -5.61
N MET A 225 -1.70 29.69 -5.00
CA MET A 225 -0.60 29.00 -4.32
C MET A 225 -1.03 28.25 -3.07
N LEU A 226 -1.90 28.82 -2.26
CA LEU A 226 -2.46 28.10 -1.12
C LEU A 226 -3.24 26.85 -1.57
N ALA A 227 -3.98 26.92 -2.68
CA ALA A 227 -4.66 25.76 -3.25
C ALA A 227 -3.68 24.69 -3.74
N VAL A 228 -2.60 25.08 -4.44
CA VAL A 228 -1.53 24.15 -4.87
C VAL A 228 -0.88 23.46 -3.68
N LEU A 229 -0.52 24.22 -2.63
CA LEU A 229 0.09 23.68 -1.42
C LEU A 229 -0.86 22.75 -0.66
N ALA A 230 -2.15 23.11 -0.54
CA ALA A 230 -3.15 22.28 0.11
C ALA A 230 -3.36 20.96 -0.63
N LEU A 231 -3.49 20.99 -1.96
CA LEU A 231 -3.65 19.79 -2.78
C LEU A 231 -2.38 18.92 -2.77
N GLY A 232 -1.19 19.52 -2.77
CA GLY A 232 0.07 18.81 -2.59
C GLY A 232 0.17 18.12 -1.23
N ALA A 233 -0.23 18.79 -0.15
CA ALA A 233 -0.25 18.22 1.19
C ALA A 233 -1.26 17.06 1.31
N ILE A 234 -2.47 17.21 0.75
CA ILE A 234 -3.47 16.14 0.67
C ILE A 234 -2.90 14.94 -0.10
N SER A 235 -2.27 15.18 -1.25
CA SER A 235 -1.59 14.14 -2.03
C SER A 235 -0.58 13.37 -1.17
N GLY A 236 0.29 14.08 -0.44
CA GLY A 236 1.30 13.48 0.42
C GLY A 236 0.76 12.70 1.63
N THR A 237 -0.34 13.16 2.25
CA THR A 237 -0.96 12.44 3.39
C THR A 237 -1.69 11.18 2.96
N PHE A 238 -2.31 11.17 1.76
CA PHE A 238 -2.91 9.98 1.18
C PHE A 238 -1.86 8.86 0.95
N ASP A 239 -0.67 9.20 0.44
CA ASP A 239 0.41 8.22 0.26
C ASP A 239 0.87 7.60 1.56
N ARG A 240 1.09 8.44 2.59
CA ARG A 240 1.53 7.96 3.90
C ARG A 240 0.50 7.03 4.53
N THR A 241 -0.79 7.34 4.36
CA THR A 241 -1.89 6.54 4.92
C THR A 241 -2.04 5.19 4.20
N LEU A 242 -1.87 5.16 2.88
CA LEU A 242 -1.90 3.89 2.13
C LEU A 242 -0.69 3.01 2.45
N ALA A 243 0.50 3.60 2.51
CA ALA A 243 1.71 2.89 2.91
C ALA A 243 1.62 2.34 4.35
N SER A 244 1.08 3.14 5.28
CA SER A 244 0.91 2.71 6.67
C SER A 244 -0.13 1.59 6.80
N ARG A 245 -1.23 1.65 6.05
CA ARG A 245 -2.23 0.57 6.00
C ARG A 245 -1.64 -0.73 5.48
N SER A 246 -0.87 -0.69 4.40
CA SER A 246 -0.21 -1.87 3.85
C SER A 246 0.75 -2.51 4.86
N ALA A 247 1.51 -1.69 5.59
CA ALA A 247 2.43 -2.16 6.62
C ALA A 247 1.68 -2.78 7.82
N GLN A 248 0.58 -2.15 8.25
CA GLN A 248 -0.26 -2.69 9.34
C GLN A 248 -0.96 -3.99 8.94
N GLU A 249 -1.45 -4.11 7.72
CA GLU A 249 -2.09 -5.33 7.20
C GLU A 249 -1.08 -6.50 7.17
N ALA A 250 0.14 -6.25 6.67
CA ALA A 250 1.21 -7.24 6.65
C ALA A 250 1.61 -7.68 8.08
N GLN A 251 1.72 -6.74 9.01
CA GLN A 251 2.00 -7.04 10.42
C GLN A 251 0.85 -7.81 11.09
N ARG A 252 -0.40 -7.47 10.77
CA ARG A 252 -1.59 -8.17 11.29
C ARG A 252 -1.67 -9.61 10.77
N LEU A 253 -1.40 -9.83 9.48
CA LEU A 253 -1.33 -11.18 8.90
C LEU A 253 -0.21 -12.01 9.55
N SER A 254 0.97 -11.42 9.76
CA SER A 254 2.06 -12.06 10.50
C SER A 254 1.66 -12.40 11.95
N THR A 255 0.99 -11.48 12.64
CA THR A 255 0.52 -11.69 14.01
C THR A 255 -0.54 -12.79 14.08
N LEU A 256 -1.51 -12.82 13.16
CA LEU A 256 -2.53 -13.87 13.09
C LEU A 256 -1.92 -15.25 12.82
N ALA A 257 -0.89 -15.33 11.96
CA ALA A 257 -0.14 -16.56 11.73
C ALA A 257 0.66 -17.01 12.96
N ASN A 258 1.09 -16.08 13.81
CA ASN A 258 1.79 -16.36 15.08
C ASN A 258 0.84 -16.72 16.23
N VAL A 259 -0.43 -16.33 16.16
CA VAL A 259 -1.47 -16.64 17.18
C VAL A 259 -2.17 -17.98 16.91
N ALA A 260 -2.05 -18.54 15.70
CA ALA A 260 -2.47 -19.91 15.46
C ALA A 260 -1.71 -20.85 16.41
N PHE A 261 -2.45 -21.60 17.24
CA PHE A 261 -1.91 -22.57 18.20
C PHE A 261 -1.08 -23.70 17.54
N GLU A 262 -1.04 -23.74 16.21
CA GLU A 262 -0.33 -24.73 15.41
C GLU A 262 0.99 -24.14 14.89
N GLY A 263 2.02 -24.99 14.79
CA GLY A 263 3.27 -24.62 14.13
C GLY A 263 3.02 -24.43 12.64
N ILE A 264 3.35 -23.26 12.08
CA ILE A 264 3.21 -22.98 10.65
C ILE A 264 4.59 -22.87 10.03
N VAL A 265 4.80 -23.60 8.93
CA VAL A 265 6.03 -23.60 8.16
C VAL A 265 5.71 -23.40 6.68
N VAL A 266 6.41 -22.48 6.03
CA VAL A 266 6.35 -22.28 4.59
C VAL A 266 7.57 -22.93 3.97
N CYS A 267 7.35 -23.85 3.05
CA CYS A 267 8.39 -24.60 2.36
C CYS A 267 8.41 -24.31 0.86
N ARG A 268 9.61 -24.34 0.28
CA ARG A 268 9.87 -24.33 -1.16
C ARG A 268 10.87 -25.44 -1.46
N ASP A 269 10.54 -26.29 -2.43
CA ASP A 269 11.35 -27.47 -2.80
C ASP A 269 11.71 -28.38 -1.61
N GLY A 270 10.81 -28.47 -0.62
CA GLY A 270 11.00 -29.27 0.59
C GLY A 270 11.84 -28.60 1.69
N CYS A 271 12.43 -27.44 1.43
CA CYS A 271 13.21 -26.67 2.42
C CYS A 271 12.36 -25.58 3.06
N VAL A 272 12.65 -25.28 4.34
CA VAL A 272 11.98 -24.22 5.11
C VAL A 272 12.40 -22.86 4.58
N VAL A 273 11.44 -22.07 4.13
CA VAL A 273 11.62 -20.65 3.77
C VAL A 273 11.29 -19.75 4.96
N GLN A 274 10.27 -20.14 5.74
CA GLN A 274 9.81 -19.39 6.89
C GLN A 274 9.13 -20.33 7.88
N ALA A 275 9.28 -20.08 9.17
CA ALA A 275 8.55 -20.76 10.23
C ALA A 275 8.01 -19.72 11.23
N ASN A 276 6.83 -19.98 11.81
CA ASN A 276 6.31 -19.17 12.91
C ASN A 276 6.98 -19.56 14.25
N GLN A 277 6.79 -18.72 15.27
CA GLN A 277 7.35 -18.97 16.60
C GLN A 277 6.84 -20.28 17.22
N SER A 278 5.60 -20.68 16.92
CA SER A 278 5.00 -21.91 17.46
C SER A 278 5.76 -23.15 17.00
N PHE A 279 6.13 -23.24 15.71
CA PHE A 279 6.93 -24.37 15.21
C PHE A 279 8.36 -24.35 15.77
N ALA A 280 8.98 -23.16 15.86
CA ALA A 280 10.31 -23.00 16.45
C ALA A 280 10.36 -23.50 17.90
N LYS A 281 9.36 -23.13 18.71
CA LYS A 281 9.19 -23.63 20.08
C LYS A 281 8.92 -25.14 20.14
N LEU A 282 8.16 -25.69 19.19
CA LEU A 282 7.84 -27.12 19.14
C LEU A 282 9.10 -27.97 18.90
N VAL A 283 9.97 -27.54 18.00
CA VAL A 283 11.25 -28.22 17.69
C VAL A 283 12.33 -27.90 18.75
N GLY A 284 12.20 -26.79 19.47
CA GLY A 284 13.16 -26.35 20.47
C GLY A 284 14.38 -25.64 19.87
N ARG A 285 14.18 -24.88 18.78
CA ARG A 285 15.23 -24.10 18.09
C ARG A 285 14.73 -22.68 17.82
N GLU A 286 15.65 -21.75 17.55
CA GLU A 286 15.27 -20.41 17.11
C GLU A 286 14.76 -20.43 15.67
N ALA A 287 13.82 -19.53 15.33
CA ALA A 287 13.15 -19.54 14.03
C ALA A 287 14.14 -19.33 12.86
N ASP A 288 15.16 -18.50 13.07
CA ASP A 288 16.19 -18.21 12.06
C ASP A 288 17.06 -19.43 11.73
N ASP A 289 17.27 -20.32 12.71
CA ASP A 289 18.07 -21.54 12.55
C ASP A 289 17.36 -22.62 11.73
N LEU A 290 16.06 -22.45 11.47
CA LEU A 290 15.25 -23.40 10.71
C LEU A 290 15.32 -23.15 9.21
N VAL A 291 15.57 -21.91 8.80
CA VAL A 291 15.51 -21.46 7.41
C VAL A 291 16.60 -22.13 6.58
N GLY A 292 16.23 -22.61 5.39
CA GLY A 292 17.11 -23.30 4.44
C GLY A 292 17.26 -24.80 4.68
N LEU A 293 16.81 -25.32 5.83
CA LEU A 293 16.94 -26.74 6.13
C LEU A 293 15.76 -27.56 5.56
N PRO A 294 15.96 -28.85 5.21
CA PRO A 294 14.88 -29.73 4.77
C PRO A 294 13.85 -29.95 5.89
N LEU A 295 12.56 -29.71 5.63
CA LEU A 295 11.51 -29.85 6.65
C LEU A 295 11.47 -31.26 7.25
N ALA A 296 11.71 -32.29 6.44
CA ALA A 296 11.66 -33.69 6.86
C ALA A 296 12.67 -34.03 7.97
N GLN A 297 13.73 -33.24 8.16
CA GLN A 297 14.74 -33.52 9.20
C GLN A 297 14.18 -33.34 10.62
N PHE A 298 13.13 -32.54 10.79
CA PHE A 298 12.51 -32.23 12.09
C PHE A 298 11.49 -33.29 12.52
N PHE A 299 11.43 -34.40 11.79
CA PHE A 299 10.56 -35.52 12.07
C PHE A 299 11.38 -36.78 12.27
N ALA A 300 10.84 -37.69 13.09
CA ALA A 300 11.44 -38.98 13.39
C ALA A 300 11.82 -39.73 12.10
N GLU A 301 12.93 -40.47 12.13
CA GLU A 301 13.50 -41.16 10.97
C GLU A 301 12.46 -41.98 10.19
N ALA A 302 11.61 -42.71 10.91
CA ALA A 302 10.54 -43.53 10.33
C ALA A 302 9.46 -42.73 9.58
N ASP A 303 9.29 -41.44 9.90
CA ASP A 303 8.23 -40.59 9.37
C ASP A 303 8.75 -39.66 8.24
N ARG A 304 10.08 -39.52 8.07
CA ARG A 304 10.70 -38.58 7.11
C ARG A 304 10.25 -38.79 5.67
N TYR A 305 10.14 -40.06 5.23
CA TYR A 305 9.70 -40.39 3.88
C TYR A 305 8.26 -39.90 3.63
N SER A 306 7.36 -40.12 4.58
CA SER A 306 5.96 -39.69 4.49
C SER A 306 5.84 -38.17 4.42
N VAL A 307 6.65 -37.44 5.20
CA VAL A 307 6.70 -35.96 5.18
C VAL A 307 7.26 -35.45 3.85
N ALA A 308 8.32 -36.07 3.33
CA ALA A 308 8.88 -35.68 2.03
C ALA A 308 7.90 -35.94 0.87
N ALA A 309 7.20 -37.09 0.88
CA ALA A 309 6.16 -37.41 -0.11
C ALA A 309 5.00 -36.40 -0.08
N LEU A 310 4.61 -35.97 1.12
CA LEU A 310 3.61 -34.93 1.34
C LEU A 310 4.03 -33.59 0.71
N MET A 311 5.32 -33.22 0.84
CA MET A 311 5.89 -32.03 0.17
C MET A 311 5.93 -32.18 -1.35
N GLY A 312 6.11 -33.40 -1.88
CA GLY A 312 6.03 -33.68 -3.31
C GLY A 312 4.62 -33.51 -3.90
N GLY A 313 3.58 -33.41 -3.05
CA GLY A 313 2.19 -33.37 -3.48
C GLY A 313 1.62 -34.74 -3.86
N VAL A 314 2.27 -35.82 -3.40
CA VAL A 314 1.88 -37.20 -3.66
C VAL A 314 1.30 -37.79 -2.36
N GLY A 315 -0.01 -38.06 -2.31
CA GLY A 315 -0.66 -38.74 -1.18
C GLY A 315 -1.72 -37.93 -0.40
N LYS A 316 -2.03 -38.38 0.82
CA LYS A 316 -3.04 -37.76 1.72
C LYS A 316 -2.59 -36.38 2.19
N ARG A 317 -3.47 -35.38 2.21
CA ARG A 317 -3.17 -33.99 2.64
C ARG A 317 -2.98 -33.82 4.16
N VAL A 318 -3.24 -34.88 4.92
CA VAL A 318 -3.10 -34.94 6.37
C VAL A 318 -2.43 -36.25 6.72
N ILE A 319 -1.36 -36.19 7.53
CA ILE A 319 -0.65 -37.37 8.04
C ILE A 319 -0.37 -37.20 9.54
N SER A 320 -0.30 -38.33 10.25
CA SER A 320 0.22 -38.37 11.62
C SER A 320 1.71 -38.70 11.57
N ALA A 321 2.51 -37.98 12.34
CA ALA A 321 3.97 -38.13 12.40
C ALA A 321 4.48 -37.73 13.80
N ARG A 322 5.77 -37.97 14.05
CA ARG A 322 6.44 -37.52 15.27
C ARG A 322 7.46 -36.45 14.94
N VAL A 323 7.30 -35.28 15.56
CA VAL A 323 8.30 -34.21 15.53
C VAL A 323 9.43 -34.59 16.46
N GLU A 324 10.66 -34.49 15.99
CA GLU A 324 11.88 -34.72 16.76
C GLU A 324 12.40 -33.37 17.25
N THR A 325 12.51 -33.21 18.58
CA THR A 325 13.02 -31.98 19.19
C THR A 325 14.55 -31.95 19.18
N ALA A 326 15.13 -30.78 19.46
CA ALA A 326 16.58 -30.65 19.67
C ALA A 326 17.12 -31.50 20.85
N SER A 327 16.25 -31.89 21.79
CA SER A 327 16.55 -32.81 22.90
C SER A 327 16.35 -34.29 22.55
N ALA A 328 16.04 -34.61 21.29
CA ALA A 328 15.69 -35.96 20.80
C ALA A 328 14.39 -36.54 21.39
N ASP A 329 13.49 -35.70 21.90
CA ASP A 329 12.14 -36.11 22.28
C ASP A 329 11.25 -36.25 21.05
N LEU A 330 10.29 -37.19 21.11
CA LEU A 330 9.33 -37.42 20.03
C LEU A 330 7.94 -36.90 20.42
N ILE A 331 7.52 -35.82 19.76
CA ILE A 331 6.21 -35.21 19.98
C ILE A 331 5.23 -35.73 18.93
N PRO A 332 4.12 -36.38 19.31
CA PRO A 332 3.09 -36.78 18.35
C PRO A 332 2.44 -35.53 17.75
N ALA A 333 2.41 -35.46 16.42
CA ALA A 333 1.88 -34.33 15.69
C ALA A 333 1.06 -34.75 14.46
N GLU A 334 0.06 -33.94 14.13
CA GLU A 334 -0.67 -34.02 12.87
C GLU A 334 -0.11 -32.96 11.91
N ILE A 335 0.20 -33.37 10.68
CA ILE A 335 0.75 -32.50 9.64
C ILE A 335 -0.31 -32.29 8.56
N LEU A 336 -0.64 -31.04 8.30
CA LEU A 336 -1.56 -30.63 7.24
C LEU A 336 -0.83 -29.76 6.23
N THR A 337 -1.08 -29.99 4.94
CA THR A 337 -0.44 -29.20 3.88
C THR A 337 -1.43 -28.52 2.95
N ARG A 338 -1.05 -27.32 2.52
CA ARG A 338 -1.74 -26.56 1.49
C ARG A 338 -0.74 -25.98 0.50
N VAL A 339 -0.98 -26.23 -0.78
CA VAL A 339 -0.18 -25.66 -1.86
C VAL A 339 -0.72 -24.27 -2.19
N ILE A 340 0.19 -23.31 -2.34
CA ILE A 340 -0.10 -21.95 -2.82
C ILE A 340 0.73 -21.74 -4.09
N GLU A 341 0.04 -21.41 -5.19
CA GLU A 341 0.67 -21.03 -6.45
C GLU A 341 0.85 -19.51 -6.48
N GLU A 342 2.10 -19.05 -6.52
CA GLU A 342 2.42 -17.63 -6.60
C GLU A 342 3.30 -17.35 -7.82
N ARG A 343 3.40 -16.09 -8.27
CA ARG A 343 4.20 -15.68 -9.45
C ARG A 343 5.69 -16.04 -9.34
N GLY A 344 6.18 -16.36 -8.14
CA GLY A 344 7.58 -16.76 -7.86
C GLY A 344 7.81 -18.27 -7.70
N GLY A 345 6.83 -19.12 -8.01
CA GLY A 345 6.94 -20.58 -7.93
C GLY A 345 5.96 -21.20 -6.92
N ARG A 346 5.96 -22.54 -6.85
CA ARG A 346 5.10 -23.32 -5.97
C ARG A 346 5.61 -23.24 -4.53
N GLN A 347 4.77 -22.78 -3.61
CA GLN A 347 5.04 -22.82 -2.16
C GLN A 347 4.07 -23.76 -1.46
N ILE A 348 4.53 -24.36 -0.36
CA ILE A 348 3.72 -25.27 0.45
C ILE A 348 3.67 -24.72 1.86
N VAL A 349 2.46 -24.44 2.34
CA VAL A 349 2.21 -24.11 3.73
C VAL A 349 1.92 -25.40 4.48
N VAL A 350 2.67 -25.63 5.55
CA VAL A 350 2.58 -26.80 6.42
C VAL A 350 2.12 -26.33 7.78
N ALA A 351 1.02 -26.88 8.26
CA ALA A 351 0.59 -26.73 9.64
C ALA A 351 0.95 -28.01 10.41
N VAL A 352 1.54 -27.85 11.58
CA VAL A 352 2.00 -28.91 12.48
C VAL A 352 1.28 -28.72 13.80
N ARG A 353 0.36 -29.64 14.09
CA ARG A 353 -0.48 -29.61 15.28
C ARG A 353 0.04 -30.60 16.32
N ASP A 354 0.39 -30.09 17.49
CA ASP A 354 0.79 -30.92 18.64
C ASP A 354 -0.42 -31.71 19.17
N LEU A 355 -0.26 -33.03 19.33
CA LEU A 355 -1.30 -33.95 19.81
C LEU A 355 -1.10 -34.39 21.27
N ARG A 356 -0.10 -33.89 22.00
CA ARG A 356 0.18 -34.29 23.39
C ARG A 356 -1.02 -34.06 24.31
N GLU A 357 -1.58 -32.85 24.31
CA GLU A 357 -2.74 -32.53 25.16
C GLU A 357 -3.95 -33.39 24.82
N ARG A 358 -4.17 -33.65 23.52
CA ARG A 358 -5.26 -34.50 23.05
C ARG A 358 -5.09 -35.95 23.53
N HIS A 359 -3.91 -36.54 23.34
CA HIS A 359 -3.65 -37.91 23.79
C HIS A 359 -3.69 -38.03 25.32
N LEU A 360 -3.21 -37.02 26.06
CA LEU A 360 -3.31 -36.99 27.52
C LEU A 360 -4.78 -36.94 27.97
N ALA A 361 -5.61 -36.10 27.33
CA ALA A 361 -7.04 -36.03 27.63
C ALA A 361 -7.77 -37.34 27.29
N GLU A 362 -7.50 -37.92 26.12
CA GLU A 362 -8.09 -39.20 25.69
C GLU A 362 -7.70 -40.34 26.65
N ASN A 363 -6.43 -40.43 27.05
CA ASN A 363 -5.97 -41.41 28.03
C ASN A 363 -6.60 -41.19 29.40
N ARG A 364 -6.78 -39.93 29.84
CA ARG A 364 -7.45 -39.62 31.09
C ARG A 364 -8.92 -40.00 31.07
N ILE A 365 -9.63 -39.71 29.98
CA ILE A 365 -11.03 -40.13 29.80
C ILE A 365 -11.15 -41.64 29.82
N ARG A 366 -10.27 -42.35 29.10
CA ARG A 366 -10.23 -43.82 29.10
C ARG A 366 -9.98 -44.37 30.51
N PHE A 367 -9.05 -43.77 31.24
CA PHE A 367 -8.78 -44.15 32.63
C PHE A 367 -10.03 -43.95 33.51
N LEU A 368 -10.67 -42.78 33.46
CA LEU A 368 -11.89 -42.49 34.23
C LEU A 368 -13.07 -43.39 33.88
N ALA A 369 -13.19 -43.82 32.62
CA ALA A 369 -14.24 -44.74 32.17
C ALA A 369 -14.08 -46.15 32.75
N HIS A 370 -12.85 -46.58 33.06
CA HIS A 370 -12.56 -47.95 33.48
C HIS A 370 -12.05 -48.10 34.93
N HIS A 371 -11.65 -47.01 35.58
CA HIS A 371 -11.01 -47.03 36.89
C HIS A 371 -11.69 -46.09 37.88
N ASP A 372 -11.65 -46.46 39.15
CA ASP A 372 -12.04 -45.61 40.28
C ASP A 372 -10.96 -44.56 40.53
N THR A 373 -11.36 -43.30 40.74
CA THR A 373 -10.41 -42.18 40.83
C THR A 373 -9.64 -42.13 42.14
N LEU A 374 -10.17 -42.76 43.20
CA LEU A 374 -9.55 -42.76 44.52
C LEU A 374 -8.52 -43.88 44.63
N THR A 375 -8.90 -45.10 44.21
CA THR A 375 -8.09 -46.32 44.39
C THR A 375 -7.26 -46.71 43.17
N GLY A 376 -7.63 -46.26 41.97
CA GLY A 376 -7.02 -46.71 40.70
C GLY A 376 -7.43 -48.12 40.26
N LEU A 377 -8.19 -48.86 41.07
CA LEU A 377 -8.76 -50.17 40.73
C LEU A 377 -9.86 -50.04 39.65
N ALA A 378 -10.26 -51.16 39.07
CA ALA A 378 -11.38 -51.18 38.11
C ALA A 378 -12.65 -50.64 38.76
N ASN A 379 -13.33 -49.69 38.10
CA ASN A 379 -14.60 -49.19 38.60
C ASN A 379 -15.71 -50.24 38.47
N ARG A 380 -16.85 -50.00 39.11
CA ARG A 380 -17.99 -50.94 39.11
C ARG A 380 -18.45 -51.33 37.70
N ALA A 381 -18.49 -50.38 36.76
CA ALA A 381 -18.94 -50.64 35.39
C ALA A 381 -17.97 -51.59 34.67
N HIS A 382 -16.68 -51.30 34.74
CA HIS A 382 -15.64 -52.13 34.15
C HIS A 382 -15.57 -53.52 34.80
N PHE A 383 -15.63 -53.60 36.13
CA PHE A 383 -15.67 -54.87 36.86
C PHE A 383 -16.87 -55.73 36.45
N THR A 384 -18.05 -55.14 36.32
CA THR A 384 -19.28 -55.88 35.92
C THR A 384 -19.15 -56.47 34.52
N THR A 385 -18.63 -55.68 33.57
CA THR A 385 -18.39 -56.16 32.21
C THR A 385 -17.34 -57.27 32.18
N TRP A 386 -16.22 -57.07 32.89
CA TRP A 386 -15.15 -58.06 33.01
C TRP A 386 -15.65 -59.37 33.61
N CYS A 387 -16.38 -59.33 34.73
CA CYS A 387 -16.98 -60.52 35.35
C CYS A 387 -17.89 -61.28 34.40
N ARG A 388 -18.73 -60.59 33.62
CA ARG A 388 -19.60 -61.25 32.63
C ARG A 388 -18.79 -61.99 31.57
N THR A 389 -17.75 -61.33 31.04
CA THR A 389 -16.84 -61.95 30.06
C THR A 389 -16.15 -63.18 30.62
N GLU A 390 -15.64 -63.12 31.85
CA GLU A 390 -14.96 -64.25 32.48
C GLU A 390 -15.91 -65.38 32.86
N MET A 391 -17.14 -65.08 33.29
CA MET A 391 -18.17 -66.10 33.51
C MET A 391 -18.51 -66.85 32.22
N ASP A 392 -18.64 -66.14 31.09
CA ASP A 392 -18.88 -66.76 29.78
C ASP A 392 -17.70 -67.62 29.32
N ASN A 393 -16.46 -67.16 29.57
CA ASN A 393 -15.24 -67.94 29.29
C ASN A 393 -15.19 -69.21 30.14
N ALA A 394 -15.51 -69.09 31.43
CA ALA A 394 -15.51 -70.21 32.36
C ALA A 394 -16.55 -71.27 31.98
N ALA A 395 -17.76 -70.84 31.58
CA ALA A 395 -18.81 -71.72 31.07
C ALA A 395 -18.39 -72.47 29.80
N ARG A 396 -17.67 -71.80 28.88
CA ARG A 396 -17.13 -72.44 27.67
C ARG A 396 -15.96 -73.39 27.95
N GLY A 397 -15.11 -73.04 28.91
CA GLY A 397 -13.89 -73.79 29.25
C GLY A 397 -14.10 -74.92 30.26
N GLY A 398 -15.30 -75.04 30.84
CA GLY A 398 -15.59 -76.04 31.88
C GLY A 398 -14.86 -75.80 33.20
N ILE A 399 -14.40 -74.56 33.46
CA ILE A 399 -13.71 -74.17 34.70
C ILE A 399 -14.68 -73.45 35.65
N SER A 400 -14.45 -73.53 36.96
CA SER A 400 -15.27 -72.85 37.96
C SER A 400 -14.84 -71.40 38.17
N PHE A 401 -15.80 -70.48 38.25
CA PHE A 401 -15.59 -69.06 38.54
C PHE A 401 -16.10 -68.73 39.95
N VAL A 402 -15.32 -68.01 40.76
CA VAL A 402 -15.68 -67.58 42.11
C VAL A 402 -15.62 -66.06 42.20
N MET A 403 -16.68 -65.43 42.70
CA MET A 403 -16.73 -64.00 43.00
C MET A 403 -16.75 -63.82 44.53
N VAL A 404 -15.81 -63.03 45.04
CA VAL A 404 -15.73 -62.67 46.46
C VAL A 404 -16.08 -61.19 46.59
N MET A 405 -17.00 -60.86 47.50
CA MET A 405 -17.33 -59.49 47.87
C MET A 405 -16.88 -59.27 49.32
N LEU A 406 -16.03 -58.27 49.53
CA LEU A 406 -15.48 -57.90 50.83
C LEU A 406 -15.96 -56.48 51.16
N ASP A 407 -16.42 -56.27 52.38
CA ASP A 407 -16.79 -54.95 52.91
C ASP A 407 -15.83 -54.56 54.05
N LEU A 408 -15.61 -53.26 54.23
CA LEU A 408 -14.72 -52.75 55.27
C LEU A 408 -15.51 -52.41 56.54
N ASP A 409 -15.47 -53.32 57.50
CA ASP A 409 -16.11 -53.14 58.80
C ASP A 409 -15.62 -51.88 59.51
N GLY A 410 -16.56 -51.07 60.01
CA GLY A 410 -16.26 -49.85 60.77
C GLY A 410 -15.74 -48.67 59.94
N PHE A 411 -15.69 -48.76 58.60
CA PHE A 411 -15.20 -47.67 57.74
C PHE A 411 -15.91 -46.33 57.98
N LYS A 412 -17.23 -46.37 58.23
CA LYS A 412 -18.02 -45.17 58.57
C LYS A 412 -17.50 -44.44 59.80
N VAL A 413 -17.06 -45.18 60.83
CA VAL A 413 -16.51 -44.59 62.07
C VAL A 413 -15.20 -43.85 61.79
N VAL A 414 -14.36 -44.39 60.89
CA VAL A 414 -13.11 -43.72 60.47
C VAL A 414 -13.40 -42.38 59.80
N ASN A 415 -14.37 -42.35 58.88
CA ASN A 415 -14.82 -41.11 58.24
C ASN A 415 -15.38 -40.09 59.24
N ASP A 416 -16.26 -40.54 60.13
CA ASP A 416 -16.97 -39.66 61.07
C ASP A 416 -16.05 -39.10 62.17
N THR A 417 -15.00 -39.83 62.57
CA THR A 417 -14.09 -39.43 63.66
C THR A 417 -12.80 -38.76 63.18
N ARG A 418 -12.29 -39.12 61.99
CA ARG A 418 -10.99 -38.63 61.48
C ARG A 418 -11.10 -37.87 60.15
N GLY A 419 -12.33 -37.70 59.65
CA GLY A 419 -12.63 -36.98 58.42
C GLY A 419 -12.41 -37.81 57.16
N HIS A 420 -13.01 -37.35 56.05
CA HIS A 420 -12.98 -38.05 54.76
C HIS A 420 -11.56 -38.32 54.23
N ALA A 421 -10.61 -37.39 54.42
CA ALA A 421 -9.22 -37.60 53.99
C ALA A 421 -8.50 -38.74 54.73
N ALA A 422 -8.96 -39.13 55.94
CA ALA A 422 -8.46 -40.30 56.63
C ALA A 422 -9.09 -41.58 56.09
N GLY A 423 -10.39 -41.57 55.79
CA GLY A 423 -11.06 -42.70 55.15
C GLY A 423 -10.53 -42.98 53.75
N ASP A 424 -10.31 -41.94 52.94
CA ASP A 424 -9.72 -42.05 51.60
C ASP A 424 -8.37 -42.77 51.64
N ARG A 425 -7.50 -42.42 52.61
CA ARG A 425 -6.22 -43.11 52.81
C ARG A 425 -6.39 -44.57 53.23
N THR A 426 -7.36 -44.88 54.09
CA THR A 426 -7.65 -46.26 54.49
C THR A 426 -8.07 -47.11 53.29
N ILE A 427 -8.92 -46.60 52.39
CA ILE A 427 -9.31 -47.33 51.19
C ILE A 427 -8.09 -47.52 50.27
N ILE A 428 -7.28 -46.49 50.07
CA ILE A 428 -6.07 -46.58 49.22
C ILE A 428 -5.06 -47.61 49.76
N GLU A 429 -4.89 -47.73 51.07
CA GLU A 429 -3.95 -48.68 51.69
C GLU A 429 -4.39 -50.14 51.54
N ILE A 430 -5.69 -50.38 51.40
CA ILE A 430 -6.27 -51.72 51.28
C ILE A 430 -6.39 -52.17 49.81
N ALA A 431 -6.57 -51.22 48.90
CA ALA A 431 -6.66 -51.44 47.46
C ALA A 431 -5.33 -51.89 46.85
#